data_AF-A0A973M4R1-F1
#
_entry.id   AF-A0A973M4R1-F1
#
_cell.length_a   1.000
_cell.length_b   1.000
_cell.length_c   1.000
_cell.angle_alpha   90.00
_cell.angle_beta   90.00
_cell.angle_gamma   90.00
#
_symmetry.space_group_name_H-M   'P 1'
#
loop_
_entity.id
_entity.type
_entity.pdbx_description
1 polymer ?
#
loop_
_entity_poly.entity_id
_entity_poly.type
_entity_poly.pdbx_seq_one_letter_code
_entity_poly.pdbx_strand_id
1 'polypeptide(L)'
;RKARILGSIAHYLGPEALDAEVYYESDWGSEEWTRGAYAASFDLGGLSRYGADQRTPVGPIHFACSDIASEGYQHVDGALRMGRRAAEEILAARV
;
A
#
# COMPACT_ATOMS: atom_id res chain seq x y z
N ARG A 1 11.74 21.30 -7.43
CA ARG A 1 12.18 20.02 -6.83
C ARG A 1 12.98 19.19 -7.83
N LYS A 2 12.47 18.97 -9.05
CA LYS A 2 13.17 18.47 -10.26
C LYS A 2 14.70 18.59 -10.28
N ALA A 3 15.27 19.80 -10.33
CA ALA A 3 16.72 20.00 -10.47
C ALA A 3 17.56 19.31 -9.36
N ARG A 4 17.07 19.27 -8.11
CA ARG A 4 17.77 18.58 -7.02
C ARG A 4 17.74 17.06 -7.20
N ILE A 5 16.61 16.52 -7.67
CA ILE A 5 16.44 15.09 -7.92
C ILE A 5 17.32 14.66 -9.09
N LEU A 6 17.26 15.36 -10.22
CA LEU A 6 18.11 15.07 -11.38
C LEU A 6 19.60 15.23 -11.06
N GLY A 7 19.98 16.24 -10.25
CA GLY A 7 21.35 16.38 -9.77
C GLY A 7 21.82 15.20 -8.93
N SER A 8 20.96 14.68 -8.03
CA SER A 8 21.26 13.47 -7.25
C SER A 8 21.37 12.22 -8.13
N ILE A 9 20.53 12.08 -9.15
CA ILE A 9 20.60 10.95 -10.08
C ILE A 9 21.88 11.05 -10.92
N ALA A 10 22.19 12.24 -11.44
CA ALA A 10 23.40 12.51 -12.22
C ALA A 10 24.69 12.27 -11.43
N HIS A 11 24.67 12.44 -10.11
CA HIS A 11 25.79 12.07 -9.24
C HIS A 11 26.14 10.57 -9.34
N TYR A 12 25.14 9.70 -9.51
CA TYR A 12 25.34 8.26 -9.65
C TYR A 12 25.50 7.81 -11.11
N LEU A 13 24.78 8.45 -12.04
CA LEU A 13 24.61 7.95 -13.42
C LEU A 13 25.26 8.84 -14.49
N GLY A 14 25.84 9.98 -14.13
CA GLY A 14 26.50 10.91 -15.04
C GLY A 14 25.62 12.08 -15.53
N PRO A 15 26.21 13.05 -16.25
CA PRO A 15 25.57 14.32 -16.59
C PRO A 15 24.37 14.20 -17.53
N GLU A 16 24.25 13.11 -18.30
CA GLU A 16 23.12 12.87 -19.22
C GLU A 16 21.78 12.81 -18.47
N ALA A 17 21.78 12.36 -17.20
CA ALA A 17 20.58 12.34 -16.37
C ALA A 17 19.99 13.73 -16.06
N LEU A 18 20.73 14.81 -16.35
CA LEU A 18 20.23 16.19 -16.22
C LEU A 18 19.25 16.56 -17.36
N ASP A 19 19.32 15.87 -18.49
CA ASP A 19 18.49 16.12 -19.68
C ASP A 19 17.36 15.08 -19.78
N ALA A 20 16.49 15.06 -18.78
CA ALA A 20 15.36 14.12 -18.74
C ALA A 20 14.28 14.51 -19.77
N GLU A 21 14.01 13.62 -20.73
CA GLU A 21 12.93 13.77 -21.72
C GLU A 21 11.56 13.99 -21.05
N VAL A 22 11.31 13.25 -19.96
CA VAL A 22 10.05 13.27 -19.22
C VAL A 22 10.33 13.22 -17.73
N TYR A 23 9.54 13.97 -16.95
CA TYR A 23 9.67 14.01 -15.50
C TYR A 23 8.30 14.21 -14.84
N TYR A 24 7.93 13.29 -13.96
CA TYR A 24 6.71 13.34 -13.16
C TYR A 24 7.00 13.04 -11.70
N GLU A 25 6.26 13.69 -10.81
CA GLU A 25 6.27 13.46 -9.37
C GLU A 25 4.83 13.14 -8.94
N SER A 26 4.61 12.04 -8.23
CA SER A 26 3.31 11.71 -7.63
C SER A 26 3.41 11.87 -6.13
N ASP A 27 2.68 12.85 -5.58
CA ASP A 27 2.58 13.05 -4.15
C ASP A 27 1.40 12.24 -3.57
N TRP A 28 1.67 10.97 -3.31
CA TRP A 28 0.70 10.06 -2.69
C TRP A 28 0.24 10.51 -1.30
N GLY A 29 1.05 11.28 -0.58
CA GLY A 29 0.67 11.79 0.74
C GLY A 29 -0.43 12.85 0.66
N SER A 30 -0.49 13.58 -0.45
CA SER A 30 -1.52 14.59 -0.72
C SER A 30 -2.76 14.05 -1.44
N GLU A 31 -2.73 12.80 -1.91
CA GLU A 31 -3.85 12.18 -2.61
C GLU A 31 -4.99 11.90 -1.62
N GLU A 32 -6.20 12.39 -1.92
CA GLU A 32 -7.33 12.47 -0.99
C GLU A 32 -7.73 11.11 -0.40
N TRP A 33 -7.72 10.07 -1.24
CA TRP A 33 -8.28 8.76 -0.90
C TRP A 33 -7.22 7.76 -0.41
N THR A 34 -5.99 7.90 -0.88
CA THR A 34 -4.84 7.03 -0.57
C THR A 34 -4.09 7.55 0.65
N ARG A 35 -3.91 8.88 0.75
CA ARG A 35 -3.32 9.60 1.90
C ARG A 35 -1.92 9.12 2.32
N GLY A 36 -1.21 8.46 1.42
CA GLY A 36 0.09 7.87 1.65
C GLY A 36 0.41 6.75 0.65
N ALA A 37 1.63 6.25 0.72
CA ALA A 37 2.08 5.07 0.00
C ALA A 37 3.27 4.45 0.77
N TYR A 38 3.61 3.18 0.59
CA TYR A 38 2.94 2.17 -0.26
C TYR A 38 1.84 1.38 0.47
N ALA A 39 1.78 1.47 1.79
CA ALA A 39 0.85 0.73 2.63
C ALA A 39 0.71 1.38 4.00
N ALA A 40 -0.39 1.07 4.68
CA ALA A 40 -0.56 1.36 6.09
C ALA A 40 0.54 0.67 6.93
N SER A 41 1.01 1.38 7.95
CA SER A 41 1.97 0.88 8.92
C SER A 41 1.42 1.03 10.32
N PHE A 42 1.82 0.13 11.20
CA PHE A 42 1.45 0.17 12.61
C PHE A 42 2.49 0.98 13.38
N ASP A 43 2.03 1.86 14.25
CA ASP A 43 2.90 2.45 15.28
C ASP A 43 3.36 1.37 16.28
N LEU A 44 4.29 1.72 17.16
CA LEU A 44 4.88 0.82 18.13
C LEU A 44 3.82 0.07 18.95
N GLY A 45 3.83 -1.26 18.83
CA GLY A 45 2.88 -2.16 19.49
C GLY A 45 1.47 -2.19 18.88
N GLY A 46 1.21 -1.48 17.77
CA GLY A 46 -0.07 -1.54 17.08
C GLY A 46 -0.37 -2.94 16.56
N LEU A 47 0.59 -3.57 15.89
CA LEU A 47 0.42 -4.93 15.38
C LEU A 47 0.27 -5.97 16.51
N SER A 48 0.97 -5.81 17.63
CA SER A 48 0.83 -6.77 18.75
C SER A 48 -0.50 -6.64 19.47
N ARG A 49 -1.03 -5.41 19.60
CA ARG A 49 -2.33 -5.16 20.24
C ARG A 49 -3.52 -5.52 19.37
N TYR A 50 -3.46 -5.21 18.07
CA TYR A 50 -4.62 -5.25 17.17
C TYR A 50 -4.47 -6.23 16.01
N GLY A 51 -3.30 -6.87 15.86
CA GLY A 51 -3.01 -7.70 14.70
C GLY A 51 -3.97 -8.88 14.53
N ALA A 52 -4.44 -9.45 15.63
CA ALA A 52 -5.41 -10.55 15.64
C ALA A 52 -6.80 -10.13 15.11
N ASP A 53 -7.15 -8.85 15.27
CA ASP A 53 -8.49 -8.32 14.96
C ASP A 53 -8.61 -7.76 13.55
N GLN A 54 -7.51 -7.58 12.81
CA GLN A 54 -7.49 -6.95 11.47
C GLN A 54 -8.45 -7.58 10.45
N ARG A 55 -8.85 -8.83 10.68
CA ARG A 55 -9.73 -9.60 9.78
C ARG A 55 -11.08 -9.94 10.42
N THR A 56 -11.30 -9.57 11.67
CA THR A 56 -12.54 -9.91 12.37
C THR A 56 -13.70 -9.14 11.74
N PRO A 57 -14.72 -9.82 11.17
CA PRO A 57 -15.87 -9.15 10.60
C PRO A 57 -16.67 -8.38 11.66
N VAL A 58 -17.32 -7.30 11.26
CA VAL A 58 -18.26 -6.54 12.11
C VAL A 58 -19.66 -6.73 11.57
N GLY A 59 -20.40 -7.69 12.13
CA GLY A 59 -21.70 -8.10 11.60
C GLY A 59 -21.58 -8.54 10.13
N PRO A 60 -22.30 -7.92 9.18
CA PRO A 60 -22.21 -8.26 7.75
C PRO A 60 -21.00 -7.62 7.03
N ILE A 61 -20.15 -6.87 7.73
CA ILE A 61 -19.02 -6.13 7.13
C ILE A 61 -17.75 -6.99 7.23
N HIS A 62 -17.16 -7.31 6.07
CA HIS A 62 -15.87 -7.97 5.94
C HIS A 62 -14.83 -7.01 5.37
N PHE A 63 -13.55 -7.24 5.69
CA PHE A 63 -12.45 -6.35 5.32
C PHE A 63 -11.52 -7.01 4.30
N ALA A 64 -11.17 -6.26 3.26
CA ALA A 64 -10.18 -6.65 2.26
C ALA A 64 -9.24 -5.46 2.00
N CYS A 65 -7.93 -5.70 2.04
CA CYS A 65 -6.90 -4.71 1.78
C CYS A 65 -5.55 -5.41 1.57
N SER A 66 -4.63 -4.85 0.77
CA SER A 66 -3.24 -5.31 0.69
C SER A 66 -2.49 -5.17 2.02
N ASP A 67 -2.99 -4.32 2.91
CA ASP A 67 -2.33 -3.92 4.16
C ASP A 67 -2.82 -4.75 5.35
N ILE A 68 -3.60 -5.80 5.09
CA ILE A 68 -3.86 -6.84 6.08
C ILE A 68 -2.73 -7.84 6.00
N ALA A 69 -2.03 -8.06 7.12
CA ALA A 69 -0.89 -8.96 7.19
C ALA A 69 -1.25 -10.39 6.72
N SER A 70 -0.65 -10.82 5.60
CA SER A 70 -0.62 -12.20 5.09
C SER A 70 0.34 -12.31 3.89
N GLU A 71 0.28 -13.40 3.13
CA GLU A 71 1.04 -13.56 1.89
C GLU A 71 0.71 -12.44 0.88
N GLY A 72 1.74 -11.76 0.38
CA GLY A 72 1.57 -10.62 -0.55
C GLY A 72 1.27 -9.28 0.13
N TYR A 73 1.44 -9.20 1.46
CA TYR A 73 1.30 -7.96 2.25
C TYR A 73 1.99 -6.75 1.58
N GLN A 74 1.29 -5.62 1.54
CA GLN A 74 1.71 -4.33 0.93
C GLN A 74 1.94 -4.36 -0.59
N HIS A 75 1.48 -5.41 -1.27
CA HIS A 75 1.58 -5.56 -2.73
C HIS A 75 0.21 -5.82 -3.36
N VAL A 76 0.13 -5.61 -4.68
CA VAL A 76 -1.09 -5.92 -5.49
C VAL A 76 -1.54 -7.36 -5.29
N ASP A 77 -0.59 -8.29 -5.18
CA ASP A 77 -0.85 -9.71 -4.92
C ASP A 77 -1.62 -9.92 -3.60
N GLY A 78 -1.27 -9.20 -2.53
CA GLY A 78 -2.02 -9.22 -1.27
C GLY A 78 -3.45 -8.69 -1.44
N ALA A 79 -3.65 -7.62 -2.20
CA ALA A 79 -4.99 -7.10 -2.48
C ALA A 79 -5.87 -8.14 -3.19
N LEU A 80 -5.32 -8.86 -4.18
CA LEU A 80 -6.04 -9.91 -4.89
C LEU A 80 -6.41 -11.08 -3.98
N ARG A 81 -5.45 -11.57 -3.17
CA ARG A 81 -5.70 -12.66 -2.23
C ARG A 81 -6.74 -12.28 -1.17
N MET A 82 -6.61 -11.10 -0.58
CA MET A 82 -7.52 -10.63 0.46
C MET A 82 -8.93 -10.37 -0.08
N GLY A 83 -9.05 -9.83 -1.30
CA GLY A 83 -10.35 -9.69 -1.97
C GLY A 83 -11.04 -11.04 -2.19
N ARG A 84 -10.31 -12.04 -2.70
CA ARG A 84 -10.84 -13.40 -2.87
C ARG A 84 -11.29 -14.01 -1.54
N ARG A 85 -10.44 -13.92 -0.53
CA ARG A 85 -10.73 -14.45 0.81
C ARG A 85 -11.98 -13.83 1.41
N ALA A 86 -12.10 -12.50 1.38
CA ALA A 86 -13.28 -11.82 1.91
C ALA A 86 -14.56 -12.27 1.19
N ALA A 87 -14.50 -12.49 -0.13
CA ALA A 87 -15.63 -13.04 -0.88
C ALA A 87 -16.00 -14.47 -0.45
N GLU A 88 -15.02 -15.34 -0.24
CA GLU A 88 -15.23 -16.71 0.27
C GLU A 88 -15.85 -16.71 1.66
N GLU A 89 -15.38 -15.84 2.56
CA GLU A 89 -15.93 -15.68 3.91
C GLU A 89 -17.40 -15.22 3.88
N ILE A 90 -17.74 -14.27 3.01
CA ILE A 90 -19.12 -13.80 2.83
C ILE A 90 -20.02 -14.91 2.29
N LEU A 91 -19.55 -15.69 1.32
CA LEU A 91 -20.34 -16.79 0.74
C LEU A 91 -20.59 -17.90 1.77
N ALA A 92 -19.62 -18.20 2.62
CA ALA A 92 -19.76 -19.19 3.67
C ALA A 92 -20.71 -18.76 4.79
N ALA A 93 -20.76 -17.46 5.13
CA ALA A 93 -21.62 -16.92 6.18
C ALA A 93 -23.12 -16.82 5.77
N ARG A 94 -23.44 -17.02 4.49
CA ARG A 94 -24.82 -16.99 3.95
C ARG A 94 -25.52 -18.36 3.98
N VAL A 95 -24.84 -19.39 4.48
CA VAL A 95 -25.36 -20.76 4.67
C VAL A 95 -25.74 -20.95 6.13
#